data_AF-A0A4V2Y8Z8-F1
#
_entry.id   AF-A0A4V2Y8Z8-F1
#
_cell.length_a   1.000
_cell.length_b   1.000
_cell.length_c   1.000
_cell.angle_alpha   90.00
_cell.angle_beta   90.00
_cell.angle_gamma   90.00
#
_symmetry.space_group_name_H-M   'P 1'
#
loop_
_entity.id
_entity.type
_entity.pdbx_description
1 polymer ?
#
loop_
_entity_poly.entity_id
_entity_poly.type
_entity_poly.pdbx_seq_one_letter_code
_entity_poly.pdbx_strand_id
1 'polypeptide(L)'
;MSLVPGTTGTPKRGGNPMRKTLAIAALAGSMAVTGIALTPAAQAATQSTATTTAAASYTGGSWGKFFSSDRKAYTFGKTWKQHGKVYTKWYGVDRHGGKKAWVWFEVYQNGHWKRFNKAWDGKVVGSWSGRGIRKAYTFTCWAGKFDNCGRKYRIY
;
A
#
# COMPACT_ATOMS: atom_id res chain seq x y z
N MET A 1 -30.87 -26.76 -59.94
CA MET A 1 -29.40 -26.63 -59.82
C MET A 1 -29.10 -26.68 -58.33
N SER A 2 -28.89 -27.85 -57.71
CA SER A 2 -27.62 -28.63 -57.66
C SER A 2 -26.50 -27.83 -57.00
N LEU A 3 -25.77 -28.24 -55.96
CA LEU A 3 -25.61 -29.47 -55.16
C LEU A 3 -24.90 -29.08 -53.83
N VAL A 4 -25.18 -29.79 -52.73
CA VAL A 4 -24.36 -29.90 -51.48
C VAL A 4 -23.33 -31.06 -51.67
N PRO A 5 -22.50 -31.59 -50.72
CA PRO A 5 -21.88 -31.16 -49.43
C PRO A 5 -20.38 -31.62 -49.24
N GLY A 6 -19.80 -31.40 -48.05
CA GLY A 6 -18.75 -32.27 -47.43
C GLY A 6 -17.73 -31.53 -46.54
N THR A 7 -17.79 -31.48 -45.20
CA THR A 7 -17.46 -32.47 -44.13
C THR A 7 -16.04 -33.10 -44.27
N THR A 8 -15.10 -33.02 -43.31
CA THR A 8 -15.09 -33.73 -42.01
C THR A 8 -13.81 -33.46 -41.18
N GLY A 9 -13.94 -33.49 -39.83
CA GLY A 9 -13.02 -34.09 -38.83
C GLY A 9 -11.70 -33.38 -38.48
N THR A 10 -11.16 -33.38 -37.26
CA THR A 10 -11.49 -33.96 -35.95
C THR A 10 -10.67 -33.22 -34.86
N PRO A 11 -11.08 -33.28 -33.58
CA PRO A 11 -10.36 -32.68 -32.45
C PRO A 11 -9.27 -33.62 -31.92
N LYS A 12 -8.04 -33.12 -31.70
CA LYS A 12 -7.02 -33.89 -30.95
C LYS A 12 -7.19 -33.69 -29.45
N ARG A 13 -7.81 -34.70 -28.85
CA ARG A 13 -7.85 -35.01 -27.42
C ARG A 13 -6.62 -35.84 -27.06
N GLY A 14 -6.02 -35.57 -25.89
CA GLY A 14 -5.34 -36.61 -25.11
C GLY A 14 -3.85 -36.41 -24.84
N GLY A 15 -3.51 -36.32 -23.54
CA GLY A 15 -2.18 -36.69 -23.04
C GLY A 15 -1.57 -35.78 -21.95
N ASN A 16 -2.11 -35.80 -20.73
CA ASN A 16 -1.26 -35.67 -19.52
C ASN A 16 -0.69 -37.07 -19.20
N PRO A 17 0.31 -37.26 -18.31
CA PRO A 17 1.53 -36.51 -17.99
C PRO A 17 2.77 -37.45 -17.93
N MET A 18 3.99 -36.99 -18.22
CA MET A 18 5.23 -37.70 -17.82
C MET A 18 6.26 -36.66 -17.37
N ARG A 19 6.52 -36.52 -16.06
CA ARG A 19 7.46 -37.36 -15.28
C ARG A 19 8.80 -37.51 -15.99
N LYS A 20 9.75 -36.64 -15.63
CA LYS A 20 11.19 -36.90 -15.69
C LYS A 20 11.77 -36.45 -14.35
N THR A 21 11.82 -37.32 -13.35
CA THR A 21 12.94 -38.19 -12.97
C THR A 21 13.63 -37.59 -11.75
N LEU A 22 13.74 -38.43 -10.72
CA LEU A 22 14.34 -38.19 -9.43
C LEU A 22 15.84 -37.86 -9.56
N ALA A 23 16.34 -37.04 -8.65
CA ALA A 23 17.64 -37.29 -8.01
C ALA A 23 17.52 -36.91 -6.53
N ILE A 24 17.54 -37.95 -5.70
CA ILE A 24 17.72 -37.88 -4.25
C ILE A 24 19.19 -37.59 -4.01
N ALA A 25 19.50 -36.52 -3.27
CA ALA A 25 20.77 -36.40 -2.58
C ALA A 25 20.46 -36.08 -1.11
N ALA A 26 20.28 -37.15 -0.33
CA ALA A 26 20.37 -37.08 1.11
C ALA A 26 21.86 -37.01 1.47
N LEU A 27 22.32 -35.87 1.97
CA LEU A 27 23.57 -35.78 2.73
C LEU A 27 23.19 -35.36 4.15
N ALA A 28 22.96 -36.38 4.97
CA ALA A 28 23.05 -36.27 6.41
C ALA A 28 24.53 -36.14 6.78
N GLY A 29 24.87 -35.15 7.60
CA GLY A 29 26.19 -34.96 8.18
C GLY A 29 26.11 -33.87 9.23
N SER A 30 25.91 -34.26 10.48
CA SER A 30 25.84 -33.37 11.64
C SER A 30 27.19 -33.22 12.34
N MET A 31 27.31 -32.12 13.09
CA MET A 31 28.26 -31.77 14.18
C MET A 31 29.58 -31.11 13.72
N ALA A 32 29.76 -29.79 13.93
CA ALA A 32 30.17 -29.08 15.16
C ALA A 32 31.66 -28.64 14.98
N VAL A 33 32.27 -27.58 15.51
CA VAL A 33 31.94 -26.38 16.30
C VAL A 33 33.25 -25.53 16.26
N THR A 34 33.14 -24.20 16.27
CA THR A 34 34.15 -23.14 16.62
C THR A 34 35.52 -23.04 15.92
N GLY A 35 35.89 -21.82 15.49
CA GLY A 35 37.28 -21.45 15.19
C GLY A 35 37.54 -20.11 14.47
N ILE A 36 37.28 -18.99 15.15
CA ILE A 36 37.97 -17.67 15.15
C ILE A 36 38.59 -17.08 13.84
N ALA A 37 37.96 -15.97 13.40
CA ALA A 37 38.44 -14.69 12.86
C ALA A 37 39.56 -14.58 11.80
N LEU A 38 39.24 -13.88 10.70
CA LEU A 38 39.98 -12.72 10.13
C LEU A 38 39.09 -12.01 9.09
N THR A 39 38.81 -10.72 9.31
CA THR A 39 38.17 -9.75 8.39
C THR A 39 39.20 -9.17 7.39
N PRO A 40 38.87 -8.28 6.41
CA PRO A 40 37.57 -7.82 5.87
C PRO A 40 37.46 -7.92 4.33
N ALA A 41 36.24 -7.87 3.78
CA ALA A 41 36.02 -7.32 2.43
C ALA A 41 34.65 -6.64 2.36
N ALA A 42 34.69 -5.33 2.23
CA ALA A 42 33.52 -4.47 2.04
C ALA A 42 32.96 -4.65 0.64
N GLN A 43 31.64 -4.84 0.52
CA GLN A 43 30.87 -4.46 -0.67
C GLN A 43 29.46 -4.05 -0.25
N ALA A 44 29.17 -2.77 -0.52
CA ALA A 44 27.94 -2.04 -0.28
C ALA A 44 26.76 -2.71 -1.01
N ALA A 45 25.69 -3.07 -0.30
CA ALA A 45 24.49 -2.27 -0.05
C ALA A 45 23.61 -2.01 -1.30
N THR A 46 22.56 -2.81 -1.44
CA THR A 46 21.22 -2.28 -1.75
C THR A 46 20.18 -3.13 -1.01
N GLN A 47 20.21 -3.03 0.31
CA GLN A 47 19.12 -3.51 1.16
C GLN A 47 18.00 -2.48 1.06
N SER A 48 16.94 -2.83 0.33
CA SER A 48 15.69 -2.08 0.36
C SER A 48 15.14 -2.17 1.78
N THR A 49 15.44 -1.15 2.57
CA THR A 49 14.91 -0.93 3.92
C THR A 49 13.39 -0.80 3.83
N ALA A 50 12.69 -1.92 4.02
CA ALA A 50 11.32 -1.90 4.46
C ALA A 50 11.31 -1.37 5.89
N THR A 51 11.25 -0.04 6.04
CA THR A 51 11.04 0.61 7.32
C THR A 51 9.61 0.33 7.77
N THR A 52 9.43 -0.81 8.42
CA THR A 52 8.23 -1.20 9.16
C THR A 52 8.17 -0.36 10.44
N THR A 53 7.87 0.93 10.32
CA THR A 53 7.51 1.73 11.50
C THR A 53 6.12 1.30 11.94
N ALA A 54 6.07 0.68 13.11
CA ALA A 54 4.90 0.35 13.93
C ALA A 54 3.56 0.90 13.39
N ALA A 55 2.74 0.00 12.86
CA ALA A 55 1.32 0.26 12.70
C ALA A 55 0.73 0.39 14.11
N ALA A 56 0.68 1.62 14.62
CA ALA A 56 -0.10 1.94 15.80
C ALA A 56 -1.50 1.37 15.61
N SER A 57 -1.91 0.49 16.52
CA SER A 57 -3.28 0.05 16.67
C SER A 57 -4.11 1.27 16.99
N TYR A 58 -4.60 1.99 15.97
CA TYR A 58 -5.52 3.08 16.23
C TYR A 58 -6.82 2.46 16.71
N THR A 59 -7.39 3.08 17.72
CA THR A 59 -8.80 2.97 18.06
C THR A 59 -9.25 4.42 18.05
N GLY A 60 -9.81 4.86 16.91
CA GLY A 60 -10.16 6.24 16.54
C GLY A 60 -9.84 7.36 17.54
N GLY A 61 -8.91 8.25 17.17
CA GLY A 61 -8.53 9.42 17.95
C GLY A 61 -8.04 10.58 17.08
N SER A 62 -7.44 11.58 17.73
CA SER A 62 -6.70 12.65 17.05
C SER A 62 -5.40 12.08 16.49
N TRP A 63 -5.09 12.40 15.24
CA TRP A 63 -3.85 12.02 14.58
C TRP A 63 -2.96 13.24 14.36
N GLY A 64 -1.65 13.01 14.44
CA GLY A 64 -0.63 14.05 14.36
C GLY A 64 -0.47 14.66 12.96
N LYS A 65 0.54 15.53 12.82
CA LYS A 65 0.85 16.15 11.53
C LYS A 65 1.50 15.14 10.60
N PHE A 66 0.85 14.87 9.47
CA PHE A 66 1.37 14.08 8.38
C PHE A 66 1.84 15.01 7.27
N PHE A 67 3.15 15.10 7.13
CA PHE A 67 3.81 15.99 6.18
C PHE A 67 3.90 15.36 4.79
N SER A 68 3.94 16.21 3.77
CA SER A 68 4.52 15.86 2.46
C SER A 68 5.99 15.45 2.63
N SER A 69 6.53 14.71 1.67
CA SER A 69 7.93 14.27 1.70
C SER A 69 8.93 15.44 1.87
N ASP A 70 8.62 16.59 1.25
CA ASP A 70 9.41 17.82 1.33
C ASP A 70 9.00 18.76 2.49
N ARG A 71 8.06 18.33 3.33
CA ARG A 71 7.55 19.02 4.53
C ARG A 71 6.95 20.41 4.27
N LYS A 72 6.55 20.70 3.03
CA LYS A 72 5.91 21.98 2.67
C LYS A 72 4.40 22.00 2.83
N ALA A 73 3.76 20.84 2.90
CA ALA A 73 2.37 20.71 3.29
C ALA A 73 2.24 19.68 4.40
N TYR A 74 1.23 19.83 5.25
CA TYR A 74 0.87 18.81 6.21
C TYR A 74 -0.63 18.77 6.46
N THR A 75 -1.10 17.61 6.87
CA THR A 75 -2.46 17.43 7.37
C THR A 75 -2.45 16.91 8.78
N PHE A 76 -3.46 17.27 9.55
CA PHE A 76 -3.71 16.72 10.88
C PHE A 76 -5.22 16.68 11.11
N GLY A 77 -5.69 15.94 12.10
CA GLY A 77 -7.12 15.83 12.31
C GLY A 77 -7.53 14.84 13.37
N LYS A 78 -8.80 14.47 13.34
CA LYS A 78 -9.40 13.52 14.25
C LYS A 78 -10.31 12.59 13.47
N THR A 79 -10.23 11.31 13.80
CA THR A 79 -11.13 10.30 13.27
C THR A 79 -11.75 9.51 14.41
N TRP A 80 -13.08 9.40 14.41
CA TRP A 80 -13.82 8.74 15.48
C TRP A 80 -15.00 7.95 14.92
N LYS A 81 -15.47 6.97 15.70
CA LYS A 81 -16.67 6.20 15.38
C LYS A 81 -17.81 6.65 16.28
N GLN A 82 -18.97 6.90 15.69
CA GLN A 82 -20.19 7.28 16.40
C GLN A 82 -21.41 6.67 15.67
N HIS A 83 -22.32 6.03 16.40
CA HIS A 83 -23.55 5.39 15.86
C HIS A 83 -23.31 4.54 14.59
N GLY A 84 -22.27 3.70 14.60
CA GLY A 84 -21.95 2.81 13.47
C GLY A 84 -21.34 3.51 12.23
N LYS A 85 -21.06 4.81 12.31
CA LYS A 85 -20.44 5.61 11.27
C LYS A 85 -19.08 6.13 11.73
N VAL A 86 -18.12 6.16 10.82
CA VAL A 86 -16.80 6.76 11.06
C VAL A 86 -16.81 8.16 10.49
N TYR A 87 -16.37 9.12 11.28
CA TYR A 87 -16.26 10.53 10.94
C TYR A 87 -14.79 10.92 11.01
N THR A 88 -14.35 11.67 10.02
CA THR A 88 -13.03 12.28 10.00
C THR A 88 -13.19 13.77 9.79
N LYS A 89 -12.58 14.57 10.67
CA LYS A 89 -12.35 15.99 10.47
C LYS A 89 -10.86 16.20 10.31
N TRP A 90 -10.45 16.93 9.29
CA TRP A 90 -9.05 17.15 8.96
C TRP A 90 -8.79 18.61 8.61
N TYR A 91 -7.54 18.98 8.75
CA TYR A 91 -7.02 20.31 8.53
C TYR A 91 -5.82 20.18 7.60
N GLY A 92 -5.80 20.97 6.53
CA GLY A 92 -4.67 21.06 5.63
C GLY A 92 -3.99 22.42 5.80
N VAL A 93 -2.68 22.40 5.86
CA VAL A 93 -1.85 23.62 5.89
C VAL A 93 -0.69 23.41 4.92
N ASP A 94 -0.51 24.33 3.99
CA ASP A 94 0.66 24.41 3.14
C ASP A 94 1.42 25.72 3.33
N ARG A 95 2.68 25.70 2.91
CA ARG A 95 3.50 26.90 2.78
C ARG A 95 3.07 27.69 1.55
N HIS A 96 3.00 29.01 1.71
CA HIS A 96 2.80 29.93 0.60
C HIS A 96 3.85 29.72 -0.50
N GLY A 97 3.38 29.54 -1.73
CA GLY A 97 4.25 29.29 -2.89
C GLY A 97 3.52 28.98 -4.19
N GLY A 98 2.23 29.34 -4.30
CA GLY A 98 1.42 29.18 -5.53
C GLY A 98 1.18 27.73 -5.96
N LYS A 99 1.38 26.76 -5.07
CA LYS A 99 1.31 25.32 -5.36
C LYS A 99 0.22 24.68 -4.52
N LYS A 100 -0.60 23.85 -5.17
CA LYS A 100 -1.69 23.14 -4.49
C LYS A 100 -1.15 21.94 -3.71
N ALA A 101 -1.67 21.77 -2.51
CA ALA A 101 -1.47 20.58 -1.71
C ALA A 101 -2.67 19.64 -1.84
N TRP A 102 -2.42 18.35 -1.60
CA TRP A 102 -3.42 17.31 -1.74
C TRP A 102 -3.38 16.36 -0.56
N VAL A 103 -4.56 15.91 -0.15
CA VAL A 103 -4.71 14.89 0.89
C VAL A 103 -5.46 13.75 0.25
N TRP A 104 -4.95 12.56 0.50
CA TRP A 104 -5.57 11.33 0.04
C TRP A 104 -6.14 10.58 1.22
N PHE A 105 -7.33 10.04 1.02
CA PHE A 105 -7.95 9.12 1.95
C PHE A 105 -8.19 7.80 1.24
N GLU A 106 -7.74 6.73 1.87
CA GLU A 106 -7.98 5.36 1.43
C GLU A 106 -8.75 4.60 2.48
N VAL A 107 -9.99 4.25 2.19
CA VAL A 107 -10.96 3.74 3.14
C VAL A 107 -11.41 2.35 2.70
N TYR A 108 -11.23 1.35 3.55
CA TYR A 108 -11.79 0.02 3.36
C TYR A 108 -13.22 -0.01 3.90
N GLN A 109 -14.18 0.02 2.98
CA GLN A 109 -15.60 0.12 3.26
C GLN A 109 -16.33 -1.09 2.67
N ASN A 110 -17.11 -1.82 3.46
CA ASN A 110 -17.96 -2.93 2.99
C ASN A 110 -17.22 -3.93 2.06
N GLY A 111 -15.99 -4.32 2.42
CA GLY A 111 -15.24 -5.34 1.68
C GLY A 111 -14.41 -4.84 0.49
N HIS A 112 -14.40 -3.54 0.19
CA HIS A 112 -13.57 -2.98 -0.89
C HIS A 112 -12.88 -1.68 -0.49
N TRP A 113 -11.79 -1.36 -1.19
CA TRP A 113 -11.07 -0.10 -1.01
C TRP A 113 -11.70 1.02 -1.83
N LYS A 114 -11.90 2.17 -1.19
CA LYS A 114 -12.24 3.43 -1.83
C LYS A 114 -11.13 4.43 -1.61
N ARG A 115 -10.73 5.12 -2.66
CA ARG A 115 -9.70 6.15 -2.60
C ARG A 115 -10.25 7.46 -3.14
N PHE A 116 -10.08 8.53 -2.39
CA PHE A 116 -10.49 9.88 -2.79
C PHE A 116 -9.48 10.90 -2.27
N ASN A 117 -9.55 12.12 -2.81
CA ASN A 117 -8.65 13.19 -2.44
C ASN A 117 -9.38 14.52 -2.31
N LYS A 118 -8.70 15.47 -1.66
CA LYS A 118 -9.09 16.88 -1.62
C LYS A 118 -7.83 17.72 -1.87
N ALA A 119 -7.97 18.72 -2.72
CA ALA A 119 -6.95 19.74 -2.95
C ALA A 119 -7.19 20.95 -2.06
N TRP A 120 -6.14 21.69 -1.74
CA TRP A 120 -6.23 23.02 -1.17
C TRP A 120 -5.02 23.88 -1.52
N ASP A 121 -5.13 25.17 -1.18
CA ASP A 121 -4.09 26.18 -1.26
C ASP A 121 -4.19 27.06 0.01
N GLY A 122 -3.08 27.27 0.71
CA GLY A 122 -3.01 27.89 2.03
C GLY A 122 -3.50 27.00 3.18
N LYS A 123 -4.69 27.27 3.71
CA LYS A 123 -5.27 26.58 4.87
C LYS A 123 -6.69 26.14 4.57
N VAL A 124 -7.01 24.90 4.90
CA VAL A 124 -8.35 24.33 4.68
C VAL A 124 -8.79 23.48 5.86
N VAL A 125 -10.10 23.42 6.05
CA VAL A 125 -10.75 22.44 6.93
C VAL A 125 -11.66 21.58 6.06
N GLY A 126 -11.58 20.27 6.24
CA GLY A 126 -12.45 19.33 5.55
C GLY A 126 -12.97 18.26 6.49
N SER A 127 -14.00 17.56 6.03
CA SER A 127 -14.54 16.41 6.73
C SER A 127 -15.10 15.37 5.77
N TRP A 128 -15.19 14.13 6.23
CA TRP A 128 -15.90 13.06 5.55
C TRP A 128 -16.46 12.07 6.56
N SER A 129 -17.47 11.30 6.16
CA SER A 129 -18.00 10.23 6.99
C SER A 129 -18.46 9.04 6.16
N GLY A 130 -18.50 7.86 6.77
CA GLY A 130 -18.97 6.64 6.10
C GLY A 130 -19.34 5.52 7.08
N ARG A 131 -20.33 4.71 6.70
CA ARG A 131 -20.73 3.49 7.42
C ARG A 131 -19.96 2.28 6.89
N GLY A 132 -19.74 1.28 7.75
CA GLY A 132 -19.10 0.02 7.34
C GLY A 132 -17.60 0.15 7.02
N ILE A 133 -16.96 1.19 7.55
CA ILE A 133 -15.52 1.39 7.43
C ILE A 133 -14.81 0.52 8.47
N ARG A 134 -13.79 -0.22 8.03
CA ARG A 134 -12.92 -1.03 8.92
C ARG A 134 -11.47 -0.54 8.97
N LYS A 135 -11.03 0.16 7.93
CA LYS A 135 -9.71 0.77 7.81
C LYS A 135 -9.81 2.05 6.99
N ALA A 136 -8.92 2.99 7.26
CA ALA A 136 -8.82 4.31 6.71
C ALA A 136 -7.36 4.76 6.86
N TYR A 137 -6.79 5.20 5.75
CA TYR A 137 -5.44 5.71 5.69
C TYR A 137 -5.45 7.11 5.11
N THR A 138 -4.44 7.88 5.45
CA THR A 138 -4.22 9.21 4.88
C THR A 138 -2.76 9.45 4.55
N PHE A 139 -2.52 10.33 3.59
CA PHE A 139 -1.21 10.90 3.27
C PHE A 139 -1.38 12.23 2.55
N THR A 140 -0.32 13.05 2.61
CA THR A 140 -0.30 14.40 2.06
C THR A 140 0.72 14.53 0.95
N CYS A 141 0.36 15.19 -0.14
CA CYS A 141 1.20 15.48 -1.30
C CYS A 141 1.26 16.99 -1.52
N TRP A 142 2.32 17.48 -2.17
CA TRP A 142 2.54 18.91 -2.42
C TRP A 142 3.09 19.15 -3.83
N ALA A 143 2.79 20.31 -4.42
CA ALA A 143 3.07 20.70 -5.81
C ALA A 143 2.22 19.98 -6.87
N GLY A 144 1.75 18.79 -6.58
CA GLY A 144 0.88 18.04 -7.47
C GLY A 144 0.14 16.94 -6.76
N LYS A 145 -0.79 16.31 -7.48
CA LYS A 145 -1.72 15.32 -6.93
C LYS A 145 -1.02 14.04 -6.47
N PHE A 146 0.12 13.70 -7.07
CA PHE A 146 0.95 12.54 -6.72
C PHE A 146 2.42 12.90 -6.48
N ASP A 147 2.74 14.19 -6.41
CA ASP A 147 4.10 14.68 -6.25
C ASP A 147 4.43 14.94 -4.78
N ASN A 148 5.68 14.70 -4.42
CA ASN A 148 6.20 14.90 -3.07
C ASN A 148 5.32 14.26 -1.98
N CYS A 149 4.66 13.13 -2.27
CA CYS A 149 3.77 12.49 -1.32
C CYS A 149 4.52 11.97 -0.09
N GLY A 150 3.99 12.31 1.09
CA GLY A 150 4.45 11.80 2.36
C GLY A 150 4.08 10.34 2.56
N ARG A 151 4.49 9.82 3.72
CA ARG A 151 4.18 8.45 4.14
C ARG A 151 2.67 8.29 4.35
N LYS A 152 2.19 7.07 4.12
CA LYS A 152 0.81 6.65 4.35
C LYS A 152 0.61 6.21 5.80
N TYR A 153 -0.35 6.81 6.49
CA TYR A 153 -0.65 6.57 7.90
C TYR A 153 -2.05 6.01 8.08
N ARG A 154 -2.19 5.05 9.00
CA ARG A 154 -3.46 4.45 9.45
C ARG A 154 -4.15 5.45 10.40
N ILE A 155 -5.41 5.83 10.18
CA ILE A 155 -6.16 6.81 11.00
C ILE A 155 -7.46 6.28 11.62
N TYR A 156 -8.07 5.27 11.00
CA TYR A 156 -9.21 4.47 11.46
C TYR A 156 -9.24 3.18 10.66
#